data_AF-A0A0T5NQD3-F1
#
_entry.id   AF-A0A0T5NQD3-F1
#
_cell.length_a   1.000
_cell.length_b   1.000
_cell.length_c   1.000
_cell.angle_alpha   90.00
_cell.angle_beta   90.00
_cell.angle_gamma   90.00
#
_symmetry.space_group_name_H-M   'P 1'
#
loop_
_entity.id
_entity.type
_entity.pdbx_description
1 polymer ?
#
loop_
_entity_poly.entity_id
_entity_poly.type
_entity_poly.pdbx_seq_one_letter_code
_entity_poly.pdbx_strand_id
1 'polypeptide(L)'
;MTTPLDALIAALHEAASYNASAEAAPVAVVWCDAGRDFAPLIPALRERLPELLTLGDFEPEARTGPAVWIRAATVGAVEGVGWPEGTTPIIYIPGVARETLKGAEDCPKLLQPLVWYTVAGTYFGHVNGKDWTLRGFLSAERGPLKLEIPDDSATRAALSHAAVRLCTRSVDEIRGKRWDSDQLNALLAPDLAADMLDWIDGSLSDEVDAARFNAFASIAKKELRFDPSKLSKQDAVKRLAKRESKWAQVWARFEGSTGYAQVVDHLGFEEPASLFDHSGNREVYPKLNAKGEKELRDALQSLSELSFDEARAKVQGLEEEHAWRRSTVWARRGEAPLANALEHLAALATVASLPTHDGSALAEAYANTGWNADCSAMSAIASAPRELDRISVATALRAIYLPWLDEGAVALQELVRNGKVKFSQPEAIGPDVTTVLFVDGLRMDVGQQLVQMLRKDGLKPELDWIWSGFPTVTATCKPLVTPVAEVLKGPACAFRASRTAI
;
A
#
# COMPACT_ATOMS: atom_id res chain seq x y z
N MET A 1 -25.60 17.28 -23.28
CA MET A 1 -25.77 16.77 -21.90
C MET A 1 -24.71 15.73 -21.68
N THR A 2 -23.81 15.94 -20.72
CA THR A 2 -22.67 15.03 -20.49
C THR A 2 -22.89 14.11 -19.29
N THR A 3 -23.66 14.53 -18.28
CA THR A 3 -23.93 13.79 -17.04
C THR A 3 -25.42 13.84 -16.63
N PRO A 4 -25.90 12.94 -15.76
CA PRO A 4 -27.23 13.08 -15.13
C PRO A 4 -27.42 14.38 -14.37
N LEU A 5 -26.35 14.91 -13.77
CA LEU A 5 -26.39 16.22 -13.11
C LEU A 5 -26.72 17.34 -14.11
N ASP A 6 -26.17 17.29 -15.33
CA ASP A 6 -26.53 18.24 -16.40
C ASP A 6 -27.99 18.12 -16.81
N ALA A 7 -28.50 16.89 -16.87
CA ALA A 7 -29.89 16.65 -17.23
C ALA A 7 -30.85 17.20 -16.16
N LEU A 8 -30.49 17.08 -14.87
CA LEU A 8 -31.25 17.67 -13.77
C LEU A 8 -31.23 19.20 -13.82
N ILE A 9 -30.07 19.81 -14.07
CA ILE A 9 -29.94 21.26 -14.26
C ILE A 9 -30.82 21.74 -15.43
N ALA A 10 -30.72 21.07 -16.58
CA ALA A 10 -31.53 21.40 -17.75
C ALA A 10 -33.04 21.27 -17.46
N ALA A 11 -33.45 20.23 -16.72
CA ALA A 11 -34.86 20.03 -16.36
C ALA A 11 -35.37 21.08 -15.35
N LEU A 12 -34.52 21.55 -14.43
CA LEU A 12 -34.85 22.64 -13.51
C LEU A 12 -35.02 23.98 -14.26
N HIS A 13 -34.16 24.26 -15.25
CA HIS A 13 -34.31 25.43 -16.12
C HIS A 13 -35.53 25.31 -17.05
N GLU A 14 -35.81 24.13 -17.58
CA GLU A 14 -37.00 23.86 -18.37
C GLU A 14 -38.28 24.09 -17.56
N ALA A 15 -38.29 23.73 -16.27
CA ALA A 15 -39.42 23.97 -15.38
C ALA A 15 -39.70 25.46 -15.12
N ALA A 16 -38.75 26.36 -15.38
CA ALA A 16 -38.96 27.81 -15.36
C ALA A 16 -39.54 28.35 -16.67
N SER A 17 -39.64 27.53 -17.72
CA SER A 17 -40.17 27.96 -19.02
C SER A 17 -41.69 28.16 -18.94
N TYR A 18 -42.18 29.21 -19.58
CA TYR A 18 -43.59 29.59 -19.60
C TYR A 18 -43.98 30.13 -20.97
N ASN A 19 -45.27 30.10 -21.28
CA ASN A 19 -45.79 30.73 -22.49
C ASN A 19 -46.17 32.19 -22.21
N ALA A 20 -45.31 33.13 -22.61
CA ALA A 20 -45.54 34.56 -22.39
C ALA A 20 -46.82 35.12 -23.04
N SER A 21 -47.46 34.39 -23.96
CA SER A 21 -48.75 34.78 -24.56
C SER A 21 -49.95 34.34 -23.70
N ALA A 22 -49.76 33.46 -22.72
CA ALA A 22 -50.83 32.88 -21.91
C ALA A 22 -50.63 33.09 -20.40
N GLU A 23 -49.38 33.18 -19.93
CA GLU A 23 -49.01 33.17 -18.53
C GLU A 23 -47.95 34.24 -18.23
N ALA A 24 -47.95 34.74 -16.99
CA ALA A 24 -46.88 35.59 -16.49
C ALA A 24 -45.63 34.75 -16.18
N ALA A 25 -44.45 35.39 -16.18
CA ALA A 25 -43.20 34.72 -15.83
C ALA A 25 -43.28 34.14 -14.39
N PRO A 26 -42.86 32.87 -14.17
CA PRO A 26 -42.89 32.28 -12.85
C PRO A 26 -41.90 32.99 -11.93
N VAL A 27 -42.35 33.32 -10.73
CA VAL A 27 -41.50 34.03 -9.76
C VAL A 27 -40.47 33.12 -9.09
N ALA A 28 -40.67 31.80 -9.15
CA ALA A 28 -39.73 30.77 -8.69
C ALA A 28 -40.10 29.39 -9.25
N VAL A 29 -39.13 28.48 -9.28
CA VAL A 29 -39.35 27.03 -9.41
C VAL A 29 -39.37 26.40 -8.02
N VAL A 30 -40.49 25.78 -7.64
CA VAL A 30 -40.66 25.08 -6.36
C VAL A 30 -40.34 23.61 -6.54
N TRP A 31 -39.28 23.15 -5.87
CA TRP A 31 -38.81 21.77 -5.92
C TRP A 31 -38.97 21.10 -4.55
N CYS A 32 -40.06 20.35 -4.40
CA CYS A 32 -40.34 19.53 -3.23
C CYS A 32 -39.64 18.16 -3.34
N ASP A 33 -38.98 17.74 -2.27
CA ASP A 33 -38.32 16.42 -2.18
C ASP A 33 -38.64 15.76 -0.84
N ALA A 34 -39.82 15.13 -0.75
CA ALA A 34 -40.29 14.46 0.46
C ALA A 34 -39.31 13.38 0.98
N GLY A 35 -38.62 12.68 0.07
CA GLY A 35 -37.70 11.59 0.40
C GLY A 35 -36.28 12.05 0.77
N ARG A 36 -35.95 13.32 0.49
CA ARG A 36 -34.56 13.84 0.52
C ARG A 36 -33.65 13.10 -0.46
N ASP A 37 -34.23 12.53 -1.52
CA ASP A 37 -33.52 11.72 -2.51
C ASP A 37 -32.43 12.52 -3.25
N PHE A 38 -32.63 13.84 -3.40
CA PHE A 38 -31.71 14.72 -4.10
C PHE A 38 -30.77 15.49 -3.18
N ALA A 39 -30.97 15.41 -1.85
CA ALA A 39 -30.17 16.14 -0.87
C ALA A 39 -28.64 15.95 -1.04
N PRO A 40 -28.12 14.74 -1.33
CA PRO A 40 -26.68 14.55 -1.56
C PRO A 40 -26.13 15.30 -2.80
N LEU A 41 -26.99 15.64 -3.77
CA LEU A 41 -26.58 16.32 -5.01
C LEU A 41 -26.54 17.84 -4.87
N ILE A 42 -27.15 18.41 -3.82
CA ILE A 42 -27.32 19.86 -3.64
C ILE A 42 -25.99 20.62 -3.61
N PRO A 43 -24.92 20.16 -2.92
CA PRO A 43 -23.63 20.85 -2.97
C PRO A 43 -23.10 21.02 -4.41
N ALA A 44 -23.13 19.94 -5.20
CA ALA A 44 -22.66 19.97 -6.59
C ALA A 44 -23.57 20.79 -7.51
N LEU A 45 -24.89 20.79 -7.26
CA LEU A 45 -25.83 21.63 -8.00
C LEU A 45 -25.61 23.12 -7.70
N ARG A 46 -25.35 23.46 -6.44
CA ARG A 46 -25.18 24.84 -5.96
C ARG A 46 -23.95 25.53 -6.55
N GLU A 47 -22.90 24.78 -6.88
CA GLU A 47 -21.75 25.31 -7.62
C GLU A 47 -22.11 25.76 -9.04
N ARG A 48 -23.19 25.20 -9.60
CA ARG A 48 -23.60 25.36 -11.00
C ARG A 48 -24.89 26.15 -11.19
N LEU A 49 -25.69 26.27 -10.13
CA LEU A 49 -26.97 26.97 -10.07
C LEU A 49 -26.85 28.09 -9.01
N PRO A 50 -26.39 29.29 -9.38
CA PRO A 50 -26.31 30.39 -8.42
C PRO A 50 -27.66 30.78 -7.79
N GLU A 51 -28.75 30.51 -8.51
CA GLU A 51 -30.15 30.76 -8.17
C GLU A 51 -30.80 29.68 -7.27
N LEU A 52 -30.05 28.63 -6.89
CA LEU A 52 -30.56 27.54 -6.05
C LEU A 52 -30.53 27.92 -4.56
N LEU A 53 -31.73 28.06 -3.97
CA LEU A 53 -31.96 28.27 -2.55
C LEU A 53 -32.43 26.98 -1.89
N THR A 54 -31.96 26.70 -0.67
CA THR A 54 -32.33 25.48 0.08
C THR A 54 -33.07 25.81 1.37
N LEU A 55 -34.20 25.16 1.63
CA LEU A 55 -34.87 25.23 2.93
C LEU A 55 -34.07 24.44 3.98
N GLY A 56 -33.72 25.11 5.07
CA GLY A 56 -33.02 24.49 6.20
C GLY A 56 -32.71 25.50 7.30
N ASP A 57 -31.75 25.16 8.15
CA ASP A 57 -31.19 26.08 9.15
C ASP A 57 -30.46 27.24 8.47
N PHE A 58 -30.34 28.36 9.17
CA PHE A 58 -29.80 29.60 8.62
C PHE A 58 -28.29 29.50 8.37
N GLU A 59 -27.92 29.27 7.11
CA GLU A 59 -26.55 29.19 6.60
C GLU A 59 -26.45 29.97 5.26
N PRO A 60 -26.35 31.31 5.33
CA PRO A 60 -26.43 32.18 4.15
C PRO A 60 -25.31 31.93 3.13
N GLU A 61 -24.10 31.57 3.57
CA GLU A 61 -22.98 31.20 2.70
C GLU A 61 -23.30 29.97 1.84
N ALA A 62 -24.05 29.02 2.40
CA ALA A 62 -24.55 27.85 1.69
C ALA A 62 -25.88 28.13 0.97
N ARG A 63 -26.35 29.37 0.88
CA ARG A 63 -27.67 29.75 0.35
C ARG A 63 -28.81 28.90 0.95
N THR A 64 -28.68 28.58 2.24
CA THR A 64 -29.64 27.77 2.99
C THR A 64 -30.25 28.60 4.10
N GLY A 65 -31.56 28.49 4.29
CA GLY A 65 -32.21 29.18 5.40
C GLY A 65 -33.70 28.88 5.55
N PRO A 66 -34.32 29.45 6.59
CA PRO A 66 -35.74 29.24 6.86
C PRO A 66 -36.62 29.89 5.78
N ALA A 67 -37.88 29.47 5.68
CA ALA A 67 -38.82 29.95 4.65
C ALA A 67 -38.93 31.48 4.55
N VAL A 68 -38.88 32.18 5.68
CA VAL A 68 -38.91 33.66 5.71
C VAL A 68 -37.66 34.27 5.05
N TRP A 69 -36.50 33.66 5.27
CA TRP A 69 -35.25 34.08 4.66
C TRP A 69 -35.24 33.78 3.16
N ILE A 70 -35.70 32.60 2.74
CA ILE A 70 -35.86 32.27 1.32
C ILE A 70 -36.75 33.29 0.62
N ARG A 71 -37.89 33.64 1.24
CA ARG A 71 -38.79 34.66 0.68
C ARG A 71 -38.09 36.00 0.50
N ALA A 72 -37.33 36.45 1.49
CA ALA A 72 -36.53 37.68 1.37
C ALA A 72 -35.45 37.58 0.28
N ALA A 73 -34.75 36.45 0.17
CA ALA A 73 -33.70 36.23 -0.82
C ALA A 73 -34.25 36.25 -2.26
N THR A 74 -35.40 35.62 -2.52
CA THR A 74 -36.01 35.59 -3.87
C THR A 74 -36.41 36.96 -4.40
N VAL A 75 -36.67 37.94 -3.51
CA VAL A 75 -37.02 39.32 -3.90
C VAL A 75 -35.81 40.26 -3.85
N GLY A 76 -34.59 39.73 -3.67
CA GLY A 76 -33.35 40.52 -3.63
C GLY A 76 -33.18 41.34 -2.35
N ALA A 77 -33.89 41.03 -1.27
CA ALA A 77 -33.81 41.77 -0.01
C ALA A 77 -32.69 41.29 0.94
N VAL A 78 -31.89 40.29 0.53
CA VAL A 78 -30.80 39.72 1.32
C VAL A 78 -29.47 40.08 0.66
N GLU A 79 -28.63 40.83 1.38
CA GLU A 79 -27.29 41.18 0.93
C GLU A 79 -26.41 39.93 0.75
N GLY A 80 -25.60 39.91 -0.32
CA GLY A 80 -24.69 38.80 -0.62
C GLY A 80 -25.34 37.58 -1.30
N VAL A 81 -26.66 37.57 -1.48
CA VAL A 81 -27.38 36.52 -2.24
C VAL A 81 -27.93 37.11 -3.53
N GLY A 82 -27.41 36.64 -4.66
CA GLY A 82 -27.86 37.07 -5.98
C GLY A 82 -27.46 36.10 -7.09
N TRP A 83 -28.09 36.26 -8.24
CA TRP A 83 -27.89 35.47 -9.45
C TRP A 83 -28.08 36.38 -10.67
N PRO A 84 -27.72 35.94 -11.89
CA PRO A 84 -27.86 36.75 -13.09
C PRO A 84 -29.29 37.27 -13.31
N GLU A 85 -29.41 38.49 -13.84
CA GLU A 85 -30.70 39.10 -14.16
C GLU A 85 -31.46 38.26 -15.20
N GLY A 86 -32.77 38.09 -15.00
CA GLY A 86 -33.61 37.26 -15.85
C GLY A 86 -33.62 35.76 -15.50
N THR A 87 -32.85 35.34 -14.49
CA THR A 87 -32.89 33.95 -13.99
C THR A 87 -33.97 33.77 -12.93
N THR A 88 -34.84 32.78 -13.12
CA THR A 88 -35.88 32.39 -12.15
C THR A 88 -35.26 31.62 -10.98
N PRO A 89 -35.47 32.03 -9.71
CA PRO A 89 -34.92 31.32 -8.56
C PRO A 89 -35.48 29.90 -8.43
N ILE A 90 -34.64 28.97 -7.96
CA ILE A 90 -35.01 27.58 -7.68
C ILE A 90 -35.05 27.38 -6.17
N ILE A 91 -36.20 27.00 -5.63
CA ILE A 91 -36.40 26.76 -4.19
C ILE A 91 -36.46 25.24 -3.96
N TYR A 92 -35.38 24.68 -3.42
CA TYR A 92 -35.32 23.28 -3.02
C TYR A 92 -35.78 23.08 -1.58
N ILE A 93 -36.74 22.17 -1.38
CA ILE A 93 -37.47 21.96 -0.13
C ILE A 93 -37.33 20.49 0.30
N PRO A 94 -36.23 20.13 1.00
CA PRO A 94 -36.00 18.75 1.44
C PRO A 94 -36.96 18.34 2.56
N GLY A 95 -37.47 17.11 2.47
CA GLY A 95 -38.35 16.49 3.46
C GLY A 95 -39.79 16.99 3.47
N VAL A 96 -40.21 17.76 2.45
CA VAL A 96 -41.57 18.31 2.34
C VAL A 96 -42.18 17.87 1.01
N ALA A 97 -43.37 17.27 1.06
CA ALA A 97 -44.15 16.94 -0.12
C ALA A 97 -44.92 18.17 -0.63
N ARG A 98 -45.18 18.25 -1.93
CA ARG A 98 -45.94 19.37 -2.50
C ARG A 98 -47.33 19.54 -1.90
N GLU A 99 -47.96 18.45 -1.46
CA GLU A 99 -49.26 18.44 -0.78
C GLU A 99 -49.25 19.35 0.46
N THR A 100 -48.13 19.42 1.18
CA THR A 100 -47.96 20.24 2.39
C THR A 100 -48.00 21.75 2.08
N LEU A 101 -47.83 22.15 0.81
CA LEU A 101 -47.80 23.55 0.37
C LEU A 101 -49.06 23.98 -0.42
N LYS A 102 -50.08 23.12 -0.55
CA LYS A 102 -51.27 23.38 -1.40
C LYS A 102 -52.22 24.47 -0.87
N GLY A 103 -52.15 24.86 0.41
CA GLY A 103 -53.00 25.90 0.98
C GLY A 103 -52.44 26.51 2.25
N ALA A 104 -52.62 27.82 2.45
CA ALA A 104 -52.05 28.55 3.58
C ALA A 104 -52.62 28.13 4.95
N GLU A 105 -53.87 27.68 4.98
CA GLU A 105 -54.58 27.27 6.20
C GLU A 105 -54.06 25.93 6.75
N ASP A 106 -53.75 24.98 5.87
CA ASP A 106 -53.27 23.63 6.22
C ASP A 106 -51.73 23.51 6.25
N CYS A 107 -51.01 24.52 5.77
CA CYS A 107 -49.55 24.53 5.74
C CYS A 107 -48.95 24.85 7.11
N PRO A 108 -47.93 24.10 7.60
CA PRO A 108 -47.23 24.41 8.83
C PRO A 108 -46.74 25.86 8.89
N LYS A 109 -46.90 26.54 10.04
CA LYS A 109 -46.61 27.97 10.21
C LYS A 109 -45.24 28.40 9.67
N LEU A 110 -44.21 27.58 9.87
CA LEU A 110 -42.85 27.88 9.43
C LEU A 110 -42.67 27.76 7.90
N LEU A 111 -43.56 27.09 7.19
CA LEU A 111 -43.52 26.91 5.72
C LEU A 111 -44.48 27.84 4.97
N GLN A 112 -45.45 28.44 5.67
CA GLN A 112 -46.42 29.38 5.09
C GLN A 112 -45.83 30.46 4.18
N PRO A 113 -44.63 31.05 4.45
CA PRO A 113 -44.02 32.00 3.54
C PRO A 113 -43.75 31.46 2.12
N LEU A 114 -43.64 30.13 1.96
CA LEU A 114 -43.39 29.50 0.67
C LEU A 114 -44.66 29.19 -0.14
N VAL A 115 -45.85 29.25 0.48
CA VAL A 115 -47.13 28.91 -0.18
C VAL A 115 -47.40 29.84 -1.36
N TRP A 116 -46.98 31.10 -1.31
CA TRP A 116 -47.13 32.03 -2.44
C TRP A 116 -46.48 31.51 -3.74
N TYR A 117 -45.33 30.84 -3.64
CA TYR A 117 -44.62 30.31 -4.82
C TYR A 117 -45.33 29.11 -5.45
N THR A 118 -46.28 28.48 -4.76
CA THR A 118 -47.10 27.41 -5.35
C THR A 118 -48.19 27.94 -6.27
N VAL A 119 -48.52 29.23 -6.14
CA VAL A 119 -49.51 29.94 -6.96
C VAL A 119 -48.82 30.78 -8.04
N ALA A 120 -47.78 31.52 -7.67
CA ALA A 120 -47.10 32.46 -8.58
C ALA A 120 -45.86 31.85 -9.28
N GLY A 121 -45.41 30.68 -8.85
CA GLY A 121 -44.28 29.94 -9.43
C GLY A 121 -44.72 28.68 -10.15
N THR A 122 -43.75 27.88 -10.57
CA THR A 122 -43.96 26.57 -11.20
C THR A 122 -43.40 25.46 -10.32
N TYR A 123 -44.05 24.29 -10.34
CA TYR A 123 -43.53 23.12 -9.63
C TYR A 123 -42.56 22.33 -10.51
N PHE A 124 -41.40 21.97 -9.96
CA PHE A 124 -40.58 20.91 -10.52
C PHE A 124 -41.12 19.55 -10.05
N GLY A 125 -42.00 18.95 -10.85
CA GLY A 125 -42.65 17.67 -10.53
C GLY A 125 -42.95 16.84 -11.77
N HIS A 126 -43.31 15.58 -11.58
CA HIS A 126 -43.68 14.70 -12.68
C HIS A 126 -45.03 15.13 -13.28
N VAL A 127 -45.22 14.90 -14.58
CA VAL A 127 -46.47 15.20 -15.33
C VAL A 127 -47.75 14.55 -14.78
N ASN A 128 -47.63 13.63 -13.82
CA ASN A 128 -48.74 12.95 -13.16
C ASN A 128 -49.19 13.68 -11.89
N GLY A 129 -48.61 14.83 -11.59
CA GLY A 129 -48.92 15.62 -10.41
C GLY A 129 -48.16 15.21 -9.14
N LYS A 130 -47.22 14.26 -9.18
CA LYS A 130 -46.40 13.85 -8.03
C LYS A 130 -45.02 14.52 -8.02
N ASP A 131 -44.42 14.60 -6.84
CA ASP A 131 -43.02 15.01 -6.69
C ASP A 131 -42.07 14.02 -7.37
N TRP A 132 -40.95 14.53 -7.90
CA TRP A 132 -39.90 13.67 -8.41
C TRP A 132 -39.22 12.91 -7.26
N THR A 133 -39.01 11.61 -7.46
CA THR A 133 -37.98 10.84 -6.74
C THR A 133 -36.74 10.79 -7.63
N LEU A 134 -35.54 10.65 -7.05
CA LEU A 134 -34.30 10.59 -7.86
C LEU A 134 -34.37 9.45 -8.88
N ARG A 135 -34.77 8.24 -8.45
CA ARG A 135 -35.02 7.11 -9.35
C ARG A 135 -36.03 7.45 -10.44
N GLY A 136 -37.15 8.08 -10.06
CA GLY A 136 -38.20 8.47 -11.00
C GLY A 136 -37.66 9.38 -12.10
N PHE A 137 -36.88 10.40 -11.72
CA PHE A 137 -36.27 11.34 -12.65
C PHE A 137 -35.28 10.63 -13.60
N LEU A 138 -34.39 9.80 -13.05
CA LEU A 138 -33.38 9.07 -13.82
C LEU A 138 -33.99 8.03 -14.78
N SER A 139 -35.12 7.42 -14.42
CA SER A 139 -35.74 6.30 -15.14
C SER A 139 -36.93 6.69 -16.01
N ALA A 140 -37.35 7.96 -16.02
CA ALA A 140 -38.54 8.40 -16.72
C ALA A 140 -38.49 8.08 -18.22
N GLU A 141 -39.52 7.41 -18.76
CA GLU A 141 -39.58 7.01 -20.19
C GLU A 141 -39.55 8.20 -21.15
N ARG A 142 -40.19 9.30 -20.74
CA ARG A 142 -40.20 10.59 -21.46
C ARG A 142 -39.07 11.52 -21.03
N GLY A 143 -38.19 11.07 -20.12
CA GLY A 143 -37.04 11.82 -19.64
C GLY A 143 -35.81 11.68 -20.54
N PRO A 144 -34.77 12.51 -20.31
CA PRO A 144 -33.56 12.55 -21.11
C PRO A 144 -32.61 11.36 -20.87
N LEU A 145 -32.70 10.70 -19.70
CA LEU A 145 -31.73 9.68 -19.27
C LEU A 145 -32.18 8.24 -19.54
N LYS A 146 -33.44 7.90 -19.20
CA LYS A 146 -34.08 6.59 -19.41
C LYS A 146 -33.25 5.42 -18.87
N LEU A 147 -32.70 5.58 -17.67
CA LEU A 147 -31.91 4.53 -17.02
C LEU A 147 -32.82 3.39 -16.55
N GLU A 148 -32.32 2.16 -16.63
CA GLU A 148 -33.04 0.99 -16.10
C GLU A 148 -32.69 0.81 -14.62
N ILE A 149 -33.52 1.38 -13.73
CA ILE A 149 -33.34 1.27 -12.27
C ILE A 149 -34.55 0.51 -11.67
N PRO A 150 -34.35 -0.70 -11.13
CA PRO A 150 -35.42 -1.47 -10.47
C PRO A 150 -36.07 -0.72 -9.29
N ASP A 151 -37.36 -0.98 -9.05
CA ASP A 151 -38.15 -0.35 -7.98
C ASP A 151 -38.30 -1.22 -6.72
N ASP A 152 -37.21 -1.84 -6.29
CA ASP A 152 -37.15 -2.55 -5.01
C ASP A 152 -36.49 -1.69 -3.92
N SER A 153 -36.70 -2.07 -2.65
CA SER A 153 -36.21 -1.30 -1.51
C SER A 153 -34.68 -1.28 -1.41
N ALA A 154 -33.99 -2.35 -1.83
CA ALA A 154 -32.53 -2.42 -1.77
C ALA A 154 -31.89 -1.51 -2.81
N THR A 155 -32.42 -1.51 -4.03
CA THR A 155 -31.97 -0.60 -5.11
C THR A 155 -32.22 0.86 -4.75
N ARG A 156 -33.37 1.20 -4.14
CA ARG A 156 -33.64 2.57 -3.68
C ARG A 156 -32.66 3.04 -2.60
N ALA A 157 -32.34 2.19 -1.63
CA ALA A 157 -31.34 2.52 -0.61
C ALA A 157 -29.95 2.71 -1.22
N ALA A 158 -29.49 1.78 -2.06
CA ALA A 158 -28.20 1.89 -2.75
C ALA A 158 -28.10 3.15 -3.63
N LEU A 159 -29.19 3.53 -4.30
CA LEU A 159 -29.24 4.73 -5.13
C LEU A 159 -29.04 6.01 -4.32
N SER A 160 -29.65 6.11 -3.14
CA SER A 160 -29.49 7.29 -2.26
C SER A 160 -28.02 7.49 -1.87
N HIS A 161 -27.31 6.42 -1.53
CA HIS A 161 -25.89 6.46 -1.20
C HIS A 161 -24.99 6.72 -2.42
N ALA A 162 -25.30 6.10 -3.57
CA ALA A 162 -24.50 6.20 -4.78
C ALA A 162 -24.83 7.44 -5.64
N ALA A 163 -25.83 8.25 -5.26
CA ALA A 163 -26.39 9.32 -6.06
C ALA A 163 -25.33 10.25 -6.65
N VAL A 164 -24.39 10.73 -5.82
CA VAL A 164 -23.31 11.63 -6.26
C VAL A 164 -22.41 10.97 -7.31
N ARG A 165 -21.97 9.73 -7.06
CA ARG A 165 -21.08 9.00 -7.97
C ARG A 165 -21.78 8.62 -9.28
N LEU A 166 -23.06 8.28 -9.23
CA LEU A 166 -23.84 7.95 -10.42
C LEU A 166 -24.10 9.21 -11.25
N CYS A 167 -24.51 10.31 -10.60
CA CYS A 167 -24.93 11.52 -11.31
C CYS A 167 -23.79 12.36 -11.89
N THR A 168 -22.54 12.08 -11.50
CA THR A 168 -21.34 12.74 -12.03
C THR A 168 -20.66 11.95 -13.16
N ARG A 169 -21.11 10.72 -13.46
CA ARG A 169 -20.59 9.92 -14.58
C ARG A 169 -21.15 10.38 -15.93
N SER A 170 -20.41 10.04 -16.99
CA SER A 170 -20.86 10.30 -18.35
C SER A 170 -22.14 9.52 -18.67
N VAL A 171 -23.11 10.17 -19.31
CA VAL A 171 -24.36 9.53 -19.76
C VAL A 171 -24.08 8.33 -20.66
N ASP A 172 -23.03 8.40 -21.50
CA ASP A 172 -22.66 7.32 -22.41
C ASP A 172 -22.17 6.06 -21.67
N GLU A 173 -21.59 6.23 -20.49
CA GLU A 173 -21.09 5.11 -19.67
C GLU A 173 -22.20 4.38 -18.91
N ILE A 174 -23.29 5.09 -18.59
CA ILE A 174 -24.33 4.59 -17.70
C ILE A 174 -25.59 4.15 -18.44
N ARG A 175 -25.82 4.63 -19.66
CA ARG A 175 -26.98 4.27 -20.47
C ARG A 175 -26.84 2.83 -21.00
N GLY A 176 -27.97 2.14 -21.14
CA GLY A 176 -28.01 0.75 -21.63
C GLY A 176 -27.59 -0.30 -20.60
N LYS A 177 -27.34 0.10 -19.35
CA LYS A 177 -27.08 -0.78 -18.21
C LYS A 177 -28.27 -0.81 -17.26
N ARG A 178 -28.49 -1.97 -16.64
CA ARG A 178 -29.39 -2.13 -15.50
C ARG A 178 -28.66 -1.77 -14.22
N TRP A 179 -29.19 -0.81 -13.47
CA TRP A 179 -28.63 -0.28 -12.23
C TRP A 179 -29.42 -0.80 -11.02
N ASP A 180 -29.17 -2.05 -10.65
CA ASP A 180 -29.68 -2.66 -9.41
C ASP A 180 -28.80 -2.30 -8.19
N SER A 181 -29.18 -2.80 -7.02
CA SER A 181 -28.42 -2.57 -5.78
C SER A 181 -26.95 -2.98 -5.89
N ASP A 182 -26.62 -4.05 -6.63
CA ASP A 182 -25.25 -4.54 -6.74
C ASP A 182 -24.40 -3.59 -7.58
N GLN A 183 -24.91 -3.16 -8.74
CA GLN A 183 -24.22 -2.20 -9.62
C GLN A 183 -24.02 -0.83 -8.94
N LEU A 184 -25.00 -0.38 -8.16
CA LEU A 184 -24.92 0.88 -7.41
C LEU A 184 -23.91 0.79 -6.27
N ASN A 185 -23.92 -0.30 -5.50
CA ASN A 185 -22.94 -0.50 -4.42
C ASN A 185 -21.51 -0.63 -4.96
N ALA A 186 -21.33 -1.25 -6.13
CA ALA A 186 -20.02 -1.35 -6.79
C ALA A 186 -19.42 0.02 -7.19
N LEU A 187 -20.23 1.08 -7.28
CA LEU A 187 -19.73 2.45 -7.48
C LEU A 187 -19.03 3.01 -6.24
N LEU A 188 -19.41 2.53 -5.05
CA LEU A 188 -18.93 3.01 -3.75
C LEU A 188 -17.84 2.10 -3.18
N ALA A 189 -17.96 0.79 -3.37
CA ALA A 189 -17.06 -0.23 -2.85
C ALA A 189 -16.60 -1.16 -4.00
N PRO A 190 -15.66 -0.69 -4.87
CA PRO A 190 -15.25 -1.41 -6.06
C PRO A 190 -14.27 -2.57 -5.79
N ASP A 191 -13.56 -2.54 -4.66
CA ASP A 191 -12.57 -3.57 -4.26
C ASP A 191 -12.93 -4.11 -2.87
N LEU A 192 -13.77 -5.13 -2.85
CA LEU A 192 -14.23 -5.79 -1.62
C LEU A 192 -13.07 -6.27 -0.73
N ALA A 193 -11.95 -6.68 -1.33
CA ALA A 193 -10.79 -7.15 -0.57
C ALA A 193 -10.10 -5.99 0.15
N ALA A 194 -9.89 -4.86 -0.55
CA ALA A 194 -9.37 -3.64 0.07
C ALA A 194 -10.33 -3.09 1.12
N ASP A 195 -11.63 -2.99 0.83
CA ASP A 195 -12.64 -2.48 1.77
C ASP A 195 -12.73 -3.33 3.05
N MET A 196 -12.60 -4.66 2.93
CA MET A 196 -12.56 -5.56 4.09
C MET A 196 -11.31 -5.31 4.95
N LEU A 197 -10.13 -5.15 4.32
CA LEU A 197 -8.89 -4.87 5.04
C LEU A 197 -8.91 -3.48 5.67
N ASP A 198 -9.40 -2.46 4.96
CA ASP A 198 -9.59 -1.10 5.46
C ASP A 198 -10.54 -1.07 6.66
N TRP A 199 -11.62 -1.86 6.63
CA TRP A 199 -12.55 -1.95 7.75
C TRP A 199 -11.93 -2.62 8.99
N ILE A 200 -11.21 -3.75 8.80
CA ILE A 200 -10.48 -4.39 9.90
C ILE A 200 -9.43 -3.41 10.46
N ASP A 201 -8.68 -2.74 9.58
CA ASP A 201 -7.63 -1.80 9.97
C ASP A 201 -8.19 -0.55 10.69
N GLY A 202 -9.44 -0.20 10.40
CA GLY A 202 -10.16 0.93 10.99
C GLY A 202 -10.17 2.20 10.14
N SER A 203 -9.66 2.16 8.92
CA SER A 203 -9.73 3.27 7.95
C SER A 203 -11.10 3.39 7.28
N LEU A 204 -11.91 2.32 7.31
CA LEU A 204 -13.31 2.33 6.88
C LEU A 204 -14.24 2.03 8.06
N SER A 205 -15.19 2.93 8.33
CA SER A 205 -16.26 2.73 9.32
C SER A 205 -17.50 3.52 8.91
N ASP A 206 -18.62 3.24 9.57
CA ASP A 206 -19.87 3.99 9.39
C ASP A 206 -19.72 5.48 9.76
N GLU A 207 -18.90 5.79 10.77
CA GLU A 207 -18.61 7.15 11.21
C GLU A 207 -17.77 7.94 10.18
N VAL A 208 -16.87 7.25 9.46
CA VAL A 208 -15.97 7.87 8.47
C VAL A 208 -16.69 8.06 7.14
N ASP A 209 -17.38 7.02 6.66
CA ASP A 209 -18.12 7.05 5.40
C ASP A 209 -19.27 6.04 5.43
N ALA A 210 -20.41 6.47 5.98
CA ALA A 210 -21.61 5.65 6.08
C ALA A 210 -22.08 5.12 4.72
N ALA A 211 -21.94 5.90 3.64
CA ALA A 211 -22.38 5.48 2.31
C ALA A 211 -21.52 4.33 1.77
N ARG A 212 -20.18 4.48 1.83
CA ARG A 212 -19.25 3.42 1.44
C ARG A 212 -19.33 2.21 2.36
N PHE A 213 -19.44 2.41 3.67
CA PHE A 213 -19.57 1.32 4.64
C PHE A 213 -20.82 0.48 4.40
N ASN A 214 -21.99 1.10 4.17
CA ASN A 214 -23.22 0.37 3.90
C ASN A 214 -23.16 -0.42 2.58
N ALA A 215 -22.57 0.16 1.53
CA ALA A 215 -22.34 -0.54 0.27
C ALA A 215 -21.40 -1.74 0.45
N PHE A 216 -20.25 -1.52 1.12
CA PHE A 216 -19.29 -2.56 1.50
C PHE A 216 -19.97 -3.68 2.31
N ALA A 217 -20.74 -3.34 3.35
CA ALA A 217 -21.40 -4.31 4.21
C ALA A 217 -22.42 -5.17 3.44
N SER A 218 -23.14 -4.55 2.50
CA SER A 218 -24.06 -5.26 1.61
C SER A 218 -23.33 -6.25 0.70
N ILE A 219 -22.25 -5.81 0.04
CA ILE A 219 -21.43 -6.66 -0.83
C ILE A 219 -20.77 -7.78 -0.02
N ALA A 220 -20.16 -7.49 1.13
CA ALA A 220 -19.53 -8.47 2.01
C ALA A 220 -20.51 -9.54 2.48
N LYS A 221 -21.75 -9.16 2.81
CA LYS A 221 -22.79 -10.10 3.22
C LYS A 221 -23.17 -11.07 2.09
N LYS A 222 -23.26 -10.57 0.87
CA LYS A 222 -23.61 -11.37 -0.32
C LYS A 222 -22.46 -12.26 -0.77
N GLU A 223 -21.27 -11.68 -0.91
CA GLU A 223 -20.12 -12.32 -1.55
C GLU A 223 -19.29 -13.15 -0.56
N LEU A 224 -19.03 -12.63 0.66
CA LEU A 224 -18.21 -13.28 1.69
C LEU A 224 -19.05 -13.98 2.78
N ARG A 225 -20.39 -13.88 2.71
CA ARG A 225 -21.31 -14.36 3.76
C ARG A 225 -20.94 -13.83 5.15
N PHE A 226 -20.46 -12.59 5.19
CA PHE A 226 -19.97 -11.92 6.39
C PHE A 226 -20.59 -10.53 6.45
N ASP A 227 -21.21 -10.18 7.58
CA ASP A 227 -21.89 -8.89 7.75
C ASP A 227 -21.07 -8.00 8.72
N PRO A 228 -20.28 -7.03 8.21
CA PRO A 228 -19.45 -6.14 9.02
C PRO A 228 -20.25 -5.24 9.98
N SER A 229 -21.56 -5.09 9.77
CA SER A 229 -22.43 -4.32 10.68
C SER A 229 -22.84 -5.11 11.92
N LYS A 230 -22.67 -6.44 11.89
CA LYS A 230 -23.12 -7.35 12.97
C LYS A 230 -21.99 -8.15 13.60
N LEU A 231 -20.94 -8.42 12.83
CA LEU A 231 -19.82 -9.25 13.26
C LEU A 231 -18.62 -8.38 13.63
N SER A 232 -17.78 -8.89 14.53
CA SER A 232 -16.61 -8.16 15.00
C SER A 232 -15.45 -8.25 14.00
N LYS A 233 -14.51 -7.30 14.09
CA LYS A 233 -13.24 -7.36 13.36
C LYS A 233 -12.48 -8.66 13.63
N GLN A 234 -12.54 -9.17 14.87
CA GLN A 234 -11.92 -10.43 15.23
C GLN A 234 -12.53 -11.62 14.48
N ASP A 235 -13.85 -11.62 14.27
CA ASP A 235 -14.53 -12.67 13.48
C ASP A 235 -14.11 -12.65 12.01
N ALA A 236 -13.86 -11.47 11.45
CA ALA A 236 -13.31 -11.36 10.10
C ALA A 236 -11.88 -11.89 10.02
N VAL A 237 -11.04 -11.56 11.01
CA VAL A 237 -9.65 -12.02 11.07
C VAL A 237 -9.56 -13.55 11.20
N LYS A 238 -10.48 -14.17 11.94
CA LYS A 238 -10.63 -15.65 11.97
C LYS A 238 -10.91 -16.24 10.59
N ARG A 239 -11.77 -15.60 9.79
CA ARG A 239 -12.07 -16.06 8.42
C ARG A 239 -10.93 -15.77 7.45
N LEU A 240 -10.28 -14.63 7.62
CA LEU A 240 -9.07 -14.24 6.89
C LEU A 240 -7.97 -15.28 7.08
N ALA A 241 -7.76 -15.74 8.31
CA ALA A 241 -6.76 -16.75 8.64
C ALA A 241 -7.05 -18.12 8.00
N LYS A 242 -8.34 -18.52 7.91
CA LYS A 242 -8.73 -19.79 7.27
C LYS A 242 -8.57 -19.79 5.75
N ARG A 243 -8.56 -18.61 5.11
CA ARG A 243 -8.43 -18.43 3.65
C ARG A 243 -9.47 -19.21 2.82
N GLU A 244 -10.64 -19.48 3.40
CA GLU A 244 -11.68 -20.26 2.73
C GLU A 244 -12.41 -19.43 1.66
N SER A 245 -12.62 -20.03 0.47
CA SER A 245 -13.40 -19.41 -0.61
C SER A 245 -12.85 -18.03 -0.99
N LYS A 246 -13.71 -17.00 -1.08
CA LYS A 246 -13.34 -15.63 -1.45
C LYS A 246 -12.43 -14.93 -0.42
N TRP A 247 -12.28 -15.45 0.80
CA TRP A 247 -11.31 -14.93 1.77
C TRP A 247 -9.85 -15.15 1.33
N ALA A 248 -9.58 -16.11 0.44
CA ALA A 248 -8.25 -16.28 -0.15
C ALA A 248 -7.81 -15.03 -0.95
N GLN A 249 -8.75 -14.33 -1.60
CA GLN A 249 -8.46 -13.10 -2.35
C GLN A 249 -8.17 -11.93 -1.41
N VAL A 250 -8.91 -11.84 -0.30
CA VAL A 250 -8.65 -10.87 0.77
C VAL A 250 -7.26 -11.10 1.37
N TRP A 251 -6.90 -12.36 1.63
CA TRP A 251 -5.56 -12.72 2.08
C TRP A 251 -4.48 -12.33 1.05
N ALA A 252 -4.65 -12.69 -0.22
CA ALA A 252 -3.68 -12.36 -1.27
C ALA A 252 -3.47 -10.83 -1.38
N ARG A 253 -4.54 -10.04 -1.21
CA ARG A 253 -4.46 -8.58 -1.16
C ARG A 253 -3.66 -8.08 0.03
N PHE A 254 -3.90 -8.64 1.22
CA PHE A 254 -3.13 -8.36 2.43
C PHE A 254 -1.66 -8.73 2.27
N GLU A 255 -1.39 -9.91 1.70
CA GLU A 255 -0.04 -10.40 1.42
C GLU A 255 0.70 -9.47 0.45
N GLY A 256 0.02 -8.90 -0.54
CA GLY A 256 0.59 -7.97 -1.50
C GLY A 256 0.98 -6.61 -0.93
N SER A 257 0.67 -6.32 0.34
CA SER A 257 0.91 -5.02 0.98
C SER A 257 1.68 -5.17 2.30
N THR A 258 2.52 -4.19 2.62
CA THR A 258 3.16 -4.06 3.94
C THR A 258 2.38 -3.16 4.91
N GLY A 259 1.24 -2.58 4.47
CA GLY A 259 0.32 -1.80 5.31
C GLY A 259 -0.52 -2.65 6.26
N TYR A 260 -1.63 -2.10 6.77
CA TYR A 260 -2.61 -2.80 7.62
C TYR A 260 -2.09 -3.27 8.99
N ALA A 261 -1.57 -2.33 9.79
CA ALA A 261 -0.98 -2.63 11.09
C ALA A 261 -1.99 -3.25 12.07
N GLN A 262 -3.23 -2.76 12.10
CA GLN A 262 -4.25 -3.29 13.01
C GLN A 262 -4.72 -4.68 12.58
N VAL A 263 -4.66 -5.01 11.28
CA VAL A 263 -4.91 -6.39 10.80
C VAL A 263 -3.84 -7.34 11.35
N VAL A 264 -2.57 -6.92 11.38
CA VAL A 264 -1.48 -7.70 11.98
C VAL A 264 -1.71 -7.89 13.48
N ASP A 265 -2.08 -6.82 14.19
CA ASP A 265 -2.38 -6.88 15.63
C ASP A 265 -3.51 -7.89 15.91
N HIS A 266 -4.60 -7.82 15.14
CA HIS A 266 -5.71 -8.76 15.28
C HIS A 266 -5.31 -10.22 14.96
N LEU A 267 -4.49 -10.45 13.93
CA LEU A 267 -3.93 -11.76 13.61
C LEU A 267 -2.99 -12.26 14.72
N GLY A 268 -2.34 -11.34 15.45
CA GLY A 268 -1.51 -11.63 16.61
C GLY A 268 -2.28 -12.25 17.77
N PHE A 269 -3.57 -11.97 17.92
CA PHE A 269 -4.39 -12.59 18.96
C PHE A 269 -4.89 -13.99 18.59
N GLU A 270 -4.94 -14.32 17.29
CA GLU A 270 -5.43 -15.62 16.83
C GLU A 270 -4.43 -16.74 17.08
N GLU A 271 -4.96 -17.91 17.45
CA GLU A 271 -4.18 -19.14 17.59
C GLU A 271 -4.65 -20.18 16.58
N PRO A 272 -3.72 -20.95 15.98
CA PRO A 272 -4.09 -22.05 15.10
C PRO A 272 -4.94 -23.07 15.87
N ALA A 273 -6.20 -23.23 15.45
CA ALA A 273 -7.20 -23.98 16.20
C ALA A 273 -7.04 -25.51 16.08
N SER A 274 -6.35 -26.01 15.04
CA SER A 274 -6.21 -27.45 14.77
C SER A 274 -4.78 -27.85 14.40
N LEU A 275 -4.40 -29.12 14.64
CA LEU A 275 -3.12 -29.68 14.19
C LEU A 275 -2.93 -29.59 12.65
N PHE A 276 -4.01 -29.50 11.88
CA PHE A 276 -3.96 -29.29 10.43
C PHE A 276 -3.63 -27.84 10.06
N ASP A 277 -4.11 -26.85 10.81
CA ASP A 277 -3.69 -25.44 10.65
C ASP A 277 -2.20 -25.27 10.99
N HIS A 278 -1.69 -26.09 11.92
CA HIS A 278 -0.27 -26.17 12.25
C HIS A 278 0.58 -26.83 11.17
N SER A 279 0.05 -27.38 10.06
CA SER A 279 0.85 -27.98 8.98
C SER A 279 0.55 -27.41 7.61
N GLY A 280 -0.71 -27.10 7.28
CA GLY A 280 -1.12 -26.56 5.99
C GLY A 280 -1.18 -25.03 5.89
N ASN A 281 -1.30 -24.31 7.02
CA ASN A 281 -1.51 -22.85 7.05
C ASN A 281 -0.53 -22.13 8.00
N ARG A 282 0.68 -22.66 8.18
CA ARG A 282 1.69 -22.08 9.10
C ARG A 282 2.06 -20.63 8.76
N GLU A 283 1.97 -20.28 7.49
CA GLU A 283 2.33 -18.97 6.92
C GLU A 283 1.39 -17.84 7.36
N VAL A 284 0.24 -18.18 7.92
CA VAL A 284 -0.84 -17.24 8.24
C VAL A 284 -0.68 -16.59 9.62
N TYR A 285 0.01 -17.26 10.55
CA TYR A 285 -0.03 -16.86 11.96
C TYR A 285 1.27 -16.17 12.39
N PRO A 286 1.24 -14.88 12.76
CA PRO A 286 2.44 -14.17 13.22
C PRO A 286 3.04 -14.83 14.48
N LYS A 287 2.20 -15.40 15.36
CA LYS A 287 2.64 -16.17 16.53
C LYS A 287 3.52 -17.38 16.17
N LEU A 288 3.20 -18.11 15.10
CA LEU A 288 4.00 -19.27 14.66
C LEU A 288 5.35 -18.83 14.13
N ASN A 289 5.39 -17.73 13.37
CA ASN A 289 6.64 -17.15 12.92
C ASN A 289 7.51 -16.69 14.12
N ALA A 290 6.92 -15.97 15.08
CA ALA A 290 7.64 -15.53 16.29
C ALA A 290 8.16 -16.71 17.13
N LYS A 291 7.39 -17.80 17.22
CA LYS A 291 7.82 -19.05 17.86
C LYS A 291 9.01 -19.66 17.13
N GLY A 292 8.94 -19.78 15.79
CA GLY A 292 10.04 -20.28 14.97
C GLY A 292 11.30 -19.42 15.05
N GLU A 293 11.16 -18.10 15.15
CA GLU A 293 12.30 -17.20 15.40
C GLU A 293 12.93 -17.45 16.78
N LYS A 294 12.12 -17.73 17.80
CA LYS A 294 12.65 -18.10 19.12
C LYS A 294 13.39 -19.44 19.09
N GLU A 295 12.78 -20.46 18.52
CA GLU A 295 13.39 -21.79 18.41
C GLU A 295 14.70 -21.73 17.61
N LEU A 296 14.72 -20.99 16.50
CA LEU A 296 15.92 -20.78 15.70
C LEU A 296 16.99 -20.01 16.49
N ARG A 297 16.62 -18.99 17.27
CA ARG A 297 17.56 -18.23 18.12
C ARG A 297 18.28 -19.13 19.10
N ASP A 298 17.53 -19.99 19.79
CA ASP A 298 18.05 -20.91 20.79
C ASP A 298 18.93 -21.99 20.12
N ALA A 299 18.52 -22.50 18.96
CA ALA A 299 19.28 -23.47 18.19
C ALA A 299 20.59 -22.91 17.61
N LEU A 300 20.63 -21.64 17.21
CA LEU A 300 21.86 -20.98 16.77
C LEU A 300 22.83 -20.74 17.94
N GLN A 301 22.32 -20.51 19.15
CA GLN A 301 23.16 -20.36 20.34
C GLN A 301 23.82 -21.68 20.74
N SER A 302 23.13 -22.81 20.62
CA SER A 302 23.70 -24.11 20.99
C SER A 302 24.82 -24.58 20.05
N LEU A 303 25.00 -23.95 18.89
CA LEU A 303 26.11 -24.27 17.98
C LEU A 303 27.50 -24.08 18.59
N SER A 304 27.65 -23.24 19.62
CA SER A 304 28.95 -23.07 20.31
C SER A 304 29.45 -24.31 21.03
N GLU A 305 28.56 -25.28 21.28
CA GLU A 305 28.88 -26.53 21.98
C GLU A 305 29.25 -27.67 21.01
N LEU A 306 29.11 -27.44 19.70
CA LEU A 306 29.31 -28.44 18.65
C LEU A 306 30.68 -28.31 17.99
N SER A 307 31.16 -29.41 17.40
CA SER A 307 32.32 -29.36 16.51
C SER A 307 31.98 -28.63 15.19
N PHE A 308 33.01 -28.24 14.43
CA PHE A 308 32.87 -27.56 13.14
C PHE A 308 31.93 -28.31 12.17
N ASP A 309 32.12 -29.61 12.00
CA ASP A 309 31.32 -30.42 11.07
C ASP A 309 29.88 -30.63 11.57
N GLU A 310 29.71 -30.85 12.87
CA GLU A 310 28.38 -30.99 13.50
C GLU A 310 27.59 -29.67 13.41
N ALA A 311 28.25 -28.53 13.63
CA ALA A 311 27.62 -27.21 13.51
C ALA A 311 27.17 -26.93 12.07
N ARG A 312 27.99 -27.25 11.07
CA ARG A 312 27.61 -27.11 9.64
C ARG A 312 26.41 -27.99 9.29
N ALA A 313 26.42 -29.25 9.73
CA ALA A 313 25.30 -30.16 9.51
C ALA A 313 24.02 -29.67 10.20
N LYS A 314 24.14 -29.15 11.43
CA LYS A 314 23.00 -28.61 12.18
C LYS A 314 22.40 -27.37 11.50
N VAL A 315 23.22 -26.47 10.95
CA VAL A 315 22.75 -25.31 10.19
C VAL A 315 21.97 -25.73 8.94
N GLN A 316 22.42 -26.75 8.21
CA GLN A 316 21.67 -27.29 7.05
C GLN A 316 20.30 -27.84 7.47
N GLY A 317 20.25 -28.61 8.57
CA GLY A 317 18.97 -29.12 9.08
C GLY A 317 18.01 -28.00 9.52
N LEU A 318 18.53 -26.93 10.12
CA LEU A 318 17.72 -25.75 10.46
C LEU A 318 17.19 -25.06 9.19
N GLU A 319 17.99 -24.97 8.13
CA GLU A 319 17.58 -24.39 6.86
C GLU A 319 16.43 -25.17 6.22
N GLU A 320 16.51 -26.50 6.19
CA GLU A 320 15.42 -27.36 5.70
C GLU A 320 14.11 -27.14 6.47
N GLU A 321 14.19 -26.91 7.79
CA GLU A 321 13.02 -26.70 8.65
C GLU A 321 12.39 -25.30 8.49
N HIS A 322 13.23 -24.28 8.27
CA HIS A 322 12.81 -22.89 8.42
C HIS A 322 12.81 -22.07 7.12
N ALA A 323 13.38 -22.57 6.02
CA ALA A 323 13.51 -21.82 4.76
C ALA A 323 12.19 -21.25 4.24
N TRP A 324 11.10 -22.01 4.35
CA TRP A 324 9.75 -21.60 3.92
C TRP A 324 9.27 -20.30 4.59
N ARG A 325 9.81 -19.94 5.77
CA ARG A 325 9.43 -18.70 6.46
C ARG A 325 9.85 -17.46 5.69
N ARG A 326 10.92 -17.52 4.88
CA ARG A 326 11.42 -16.40 4.07
C ARG A 326 10.46 -15.96 2.98
N SER A 327 9.63 -16.87 2.46
CA SER A 327 8.61 -16.56 1.44
C SER A 327 7.30 -16.03 2.02
N THR A 328 7.16 -15.95 3.35
CA THR A 328 5.90 -15.53 3.99
C THR A 328 5.74 -14.01 4.03
N VAL A 329 4.50 -13.56 4.28
CA VAL A 329 4.18 -12.15 4.53
C VAL A 329 4.99 -11.57 5.71
N TRP A 330 5.36 -12.40 6.69
CA TRP A 330 6.09 -11.99 7.88
C TRP A 330 7.53 -11.61 7.57
N ALA A 331 8.21 -12.38 6.72
CA ALA A 331 9.56 -12.04 6.27
C ALA A 331 9.59 -10.71 5.51
N ARG A 332 8.61 -10.44 4.64
CA ARG A 332 8.46 -9.15 3.93
C ARG A 332 8.18 -7.97 4.87
N ARG A 333 7.61 -8.24 6.04
CA ARG A 333 7.38 -7.25 7.12
C ARG A 333 8.57 -7.14 8.08
N GLY A 334 9.64 -7.88 7.87
CA GLY A 334 10.84 -7.86 8.73
C GLY A 334 10.71 -8.68 10.01
N GLU A 335 9.69 -9.54 10.12
CA GLU A 335 9.43 -10.35 11.33
C GLU A 335 10.10 -11.73 11.31
N ALA A 336 10.81 -12.09 10.24
CA ALA A 336 11.59 -13.34 10.15
C ALA A 336 13.10 -13.09 9.94
N PRO A 337 13.77 -12.25 10.77
CA PRO A 337 15.17 -11.87 10.55
C PRO A 337 16.15 -13.06 10.65
N LEU A 338 15.94 -14.01 11.57
CA LEU A 338 16.82 -15.17 11.71
C LEU A 338 16.63 -16.16 10.57
N ALA A 339 15.39 -16.36 10.09
CA ALA A 339 15.16 -17.17 8.89
C ALA A 339 15.87 -16.59 7.65
N ASN A 340 15.92 -15.26 7.52
CA ASN A 340 16.69 -14.58 6.47
C ASN A 340 18.20 -14.74 6.68
N ALA A 341 18.70 -14.58 7.91
CA ALA A 341 20.11 -14.81 8.23
C ALA A 341 20.54 -16.26 7.95
N LEU A 342 19.64 -17.22 8.18
CA LEU A 342 19.90 -18.64 8.02
C LEU A 342 20.24 -19.05 6.59
N GLU A 343 19.67 -18.38 5.58
CA GLU A 343 20.03 -18.60 4.17
C GLU A 343 21.53 -18.40 3.95
N HIS A 344 22.07 -17.34 4.51
CA HIS A 344 23.49 -17.01 4.39
C HIS A 344 24.37 -17.92 5.25
N LEU A 345 23.91 -18.32 6.44
CA LEU A 345 24.61 -19.30 7.27
C LEU A 345 24.65 -20.68 6.60
N ALA A 346 23.58 -21.09 5.94
CA ALA A 346 23.51 -22.34 5.19
C ALA A 346 24.43 -22.30 3.96
N ALA A 347 24.44 -21.19 3.21
CA ALA A 347 25.41 -21.00 2.12
C ALA A 347 26.85 -21.13 2.65
N LEU A 348 27.17 -20.47 3.77
CA LEU A 348 28.47 -20.54 4.40
C LEU A 348 28.84 -21.97 4.85
N ALA A 349 27.88 -22.72 5.40
CA ALA A 349 28.07 -24.10 5.81
C ALA A 349 28.34 -25.07 4.64
N THR A 350 28.27 -24.63 3.38
CA THR A 350 28.66 -25.44 2.20
C THR A 350 30.02 -25.06 1.60
N VAL A 351 30.65 -23.99 2.09
CA VAL A 351 31.92 -23.50 1.55
C VAL A 351 33.04 -24.55 1.72
N ALA A 352 33.82 -24.75 0.67
CA ALA A 352 34.97 -25.66 0.68
C ALA A 352 36.21 -25.00 1.33
N SER A 353 37.09 -25.80 1.93
CA SER A 353 38.39 -25.32 2.39
C SER A 353 39.24 -24.83 1.22
N LEU A 354 40.07 -23.81 1.48
CA LEU A 354 40.95 -23.23 0.47
C LEU A 354 42.15 -24.14 0.20
N PRO A 355 42.73 -24.13 -1.02
CA PRO A 355 43.97 -24.83 -1.31
C PRO A 355 45.12 -24.35 -0.41
N THR A 356 45.89 -25.27 0.17
CA THR A 356 46.93 -24.94 1.16
C THR A 356 48.37 -25.14 0.69
N HIS A 357 48.57 -25.68 -0.52
CA HIS A 357 49.90 -26.11 -0.99
C HIS A 357 50.61 -25.15 -1.93
N ASP A 358 49.86 -24.26 -2.58
CA ASP A 358 50.35 -23.28 -3.56
C ASP A 358 49.68 -21.92 -3.35
N GLY A 359 50.49 -20.85 -3.37
CA GLY A 359 49.99 -19.49 -3.15
C GLY A 359 49.11 -18.98 -4.28
N SER A 360 49.41 -19.30 -5.54
CA SER A 360 48.58 -18.86 -6.66
C SER A 360 47.20 -19.52 -6.62
N ALA A 361 47.18 -20.84 -6.39
CA ALA A 361 45.94 -21.60 -6.28
C ALA A 361 45.06 -21.13 -5.11
N LEU A 362 45.66 -20.78 -3.96
CA LEU A 362 44.91 -20.23 -2.83
C LEU A 362 44.24 -18.90 -3.19
N ALA A 363 45.00 -17.94 -3.74
CA ALA A 363 44.44 -16.64 -4.12
C ALA A 363 43.39 -16.76 -5.22
N GLU A 364 43.63 -17.58 -6.24
CA GLU A 364 42.68 -17.80 -7.32
C GLU A 364 41.38 -18.43 -6.77
N ALA A 365 41.47 -19.45 -5.92
CA ALA A 365 40.30 -20.04 -5.27
C ALA A 365 39.53 -19.02 -4.42
N TYR A 366 40.25 -18.19 -3.65
CA TYR A 366 39.60 -17.16 -2.82
C TYR A 366 38.94 -16.06 -3.66
N ALA A 367 39.63 -15.55 -4.69
CA ALA A 367 39.12 -14.51 -5.58
C ALA A 367 37.92 -14.98 -6.42
N ASN A 368 37.90 -16.25 -6.83
CA ASN A 368 36.82 -16.82 -7.63
C ASN A 368 35.61 -17.21 -6.78
N THR A 369 35.81 -17.93 -5.69
CA THR A 369 34.69 -18.53 -4.91
C THR A 369 34.77 -18.28 -3.42
N GLY A 370 35.96 -18.21 -2.82
CA GLY A 370 36.13 -18.08 -1.37
C GLY A 370 35.56 -16.78 -0.78
N TRP A 371 35.58 -15.67 -1.54
CA TRP A 371 34.97 -14.41 -1.12
C TRP A 371 33.47 -14.52 -0.80
N ASN A 372 32.76 -15.52 -1.35
CA ASN A 372 31.36 -15.77 -1.03
C ASN A 372 31.16 -16.11 0.46
N ALA A 373 32.15 -16.71 1.11
CA ALA A 373 32.12 -17.01 2.54
C ALA A 373 32.00 -15.72 3.36
N ASP A 374 32.90 -14.77 3.10
CA ASP A 374 32.93 -13.45 3.74
C ASP A 374 31.65 -12.67 3.46
N CYS A 375 31.21 -12.67 2.19
CA CYS A 375 29.96 -12.03 1.79
C CYS A 375 28.75 -12.61 2.54
N SER A 376 28.68 -13.94 2.67
CA SER A 376 27.60 -14.65 3.36
C SER A 376 27.64 -14.35 4.87
N ALA A 377 28.82 -14.36 5.49
CA ALA A 377 28.96 -14.02 6.90
C ALA A 377 28.47 -12.59 7.20
N MET A 378 28.84 -11.62 6.36
CA MET A 378 28.38 -10.24 6.52
C MET A 378 26.88 -10.08 6.26
N SER A 379 26.33 -10.80 5.27
CA SER A 379 24.90 -10.78 4.96
C SER A 379 24.05 -11.43 6.06
N ALA A 380 24.56 -12.49 6.70
CA ALA A 380 23.93 -13.10 7.88
C ALA A 380 23.81 -12.09 9.03
N ILE A 381 24.89 -11.35 9.34
CA ILE A 381 24.88 -10.32 10.39
C ILE A 381 23.92 -9.18 10.01
N ALA A 382 23.93 -8.73 8.75
CA ALA A 382 23.07 -7.64 8.29
C ALA A 382 21.58 -8.00 8.37
N SER A 383 21.23 -9.28 8.22
CA SER A 383 19.86 -9.80 8.31
C SER A 383 19.30 -9.80 9.74
N ALA A 384 20.14 -9.67 10.77
CA ALA A 384 19.78 -9.68 12.19
C ALA A 384 20.01 -8.30 12.86
N PRO A 385 19.07 -7.34 12.71
CA PRO A 385 19.25 -5.98 13.24
C PRO A 385 19.10 -5.91 14.76
N ARG A 386 18.28 -6.77 15.37
CA ARG A 386 18.05 -6.81 16.83
C ARG A 386 19.27 -7.41 17.53
N GLU A 387 19.65 -6.85 18.67
CA GLU A 387 20.86 -7.28 19.41
C GLU A 387 20.83 -8.76 19.79
N LEU A 388 19.70 -9.25 20.32
CA LEU A 388 19.53 -10.65 20.70
C LEU A 388 19.71 -11.61 19.51
N ASP A 389 19.18 -11.24 18.34
CA ASP A 389 19.30 -12.04 17.12
C ASP A 389 20.74 -12.00 16.59
N ARG A 390 21.38 -10.82 16.65
CA ARG A 390 22.77 -10.63 16.24
C ARG A 390 23.73 -11.46 17.09
N ILE A 391 23.49 -11.59 18.39
CA ILE A 391 24.30 -12.45 19.28
C ILE A 391 24.22 -13.90 18.80
N SER A 392 23.02 -14.42 18.53
CA SER A 392 22.84 -15.79 18.05
C SER A 392 23.50 -16.04 16.69
N VAL A 393 23.37 -15.10 15.73
CA VAL A 393 24.05 -15.19 14.44
C VAL A 393 25.57 -15.15 14.63
N ALA A 394 26.10 -14.29 15.49
CA ALA A 394 27.52 -14.23 15.79
C ALA A 394 28.05 -15.52 16.42
N THR A 395 27.26 -16.16 17.29
CA THR A 395 27.59 -17.49 17.84
C THR A 395 27.67 -18.55 16.74
N ALA A 396 26.70 -18.58 15.83
CA ALA A 396 26.74 -19.49 14.68
C ALA A 396 27.97 -19.25 13.81
N LEU A 397 28.28 -18.00 13.48
CA LEU A 397 29.48 -17.64 12.70
C LEU A 397 30.77 -18.05 13.42
N ARG A 398 30.86 -17.93 14.74
CA ARG A 398 32.04 -18.45 15.46
C ARG A 398 32.19 -19.97 15.35
N ALA A 399 31.09 -20.71 15.21
CA ALA A 399 31.14 -22.16 15.06
C ALA A 399 31.50 -22.61 13.63
N ILE A 400 31.03 -21.90 12.58
CA ILE A 400 31.18 -22.35 11.19
C ILE A 400 32.05 -21.45 10.28
N TYR A 401 32.27 -20.19 10.65
CA TYR A 401 33.07 -19.25 9.87
C TYR A 401 34.49 -19.13 10.40
N LEU A 402 34.62 -18.93 11.72
CA LEU A 402 35.91 -18.68 12.36
C LEU A 402 36.90 -19.83 12.14
N PRO A 403 36.52 -21.12 12.27
CA PRO A 403 37.46 -22.22 12.00
C PRO A 403 37.92 -22.27 10.54
N TRP A 404 37.03 -21.96 9.59
CA TRP A 404 37.38 -21.89 8.17
C TRP A 404 38.34 -20.73 7.87
N LEU A 405 38.11 -19.56 8.48
CA LEU A 405 39.03 -18.42 8.38
C LEU A 405 40.39 -18.73 8.99
N ASP A 406 40.42 -19.34 10.18
CA ASP A 406 41.65 -19.69 10.87
C ASP A 406 42.47 -20.70 10.06
N GLU A 407 41.83 -21.73 9.48
CA GLU A 407 42.47 -22.69 8.59
C GLU A 407 43.14 -21.98 7.39
N GLY A 408 42.40 -21.12 6.70
CA GLY A 408 42.91 -20.36 5.55
C GLY A 408 44.04 -19.40 5.92
N ALA A 409 43.93 -18.72 7.07
CA ALA A 409 44.94 -17.79 7.56
C ALA A 409 46.25 -18.51 7.95
N VAL A 410 46.16 -19.67 8.61
CA VAL A 410 47.33 -20.49 8.96
C VAL A 410 47.99 -21.02 7.69
N ALA A 411 47.21 -21.55 6.73
CA ALA A 411 47.73 -22.01 5.46
C ALA A 411 48.49 -20.91 4.69
N LEU A 412 47.93 -19.70 4.63
CA LEU A 412 48.60 -18.55 4.01
C LEU A 412 49.91 -18.21 4.72
N GLN A 413 49.93 -18.19 6.06
CA GLN A 413 51.15 -17.94 6.83
C GLN A 413 52.25 -18.95 6.54
N GLU A 414 51.89 -20.23 6.40
CA GLU A 414 52.84 -21.29 6.05
C GLU A 414 53.36 -21.15 4.62
N LEU A 415 52.49 -20.82 3.66
CA LEU A 415 52.89 -20.57 2.27
C LEU A 415 53.86 -19.40 2.17
N VAL A 416 53.60 -18.31 2.90
CA VAL A 416 54.50 -17.15 2.97
C VAL A 416 55.84 -17.54 3.61
N ARG A 417 55.82 -18.26 4.74
CA ARG A 417 57.03 -18.72 5.43
C ARG A 417 57.91 -19.59 4.54
N ASN A 418 57.29 -20.39 3.69
CA ASN A 418 57.96 -21.30 2.76
C ASN A 418 58.30 -20.67 1.40
N GLY A 419 58.11 -19.34 1.23
CA GLY A 419 58.45 -18.63 -0.01
C GLY A 419 57.57 -19.00 -1.22
N LYS A 420 56.38 -19.57 -0.99
CA LYS A 420 55.43 -20.00 -2.02
C LYS A 420 54.44 -18.90 -2.45
N VAL A 421 54.58 -17.71 -1.90
CA VAL A 421 53.80 -16.52 -2.27
C VAL A 421 54.72 -15.48 -2.88
N LYS A 422 54.39 -15.02 -4.07
CA LYS A 422 55.09 -13.92 -4.75
C LYS A 422 54.29 -12.64 -4.54
N PHE A 423 54.81 -11.74 -3.71
CA PHE A 423 54.18 -10.45 -3.43
C PHE A 423 54.33 -9.48 -4.61
N SER A 424 53.36 -8.58 -4.73
CA SER A 424 53.37 -7.52 -5.74
C SER A 424 54.57 -6.59 -5.61
N GLN A 425 54.91 -5.99 -6.75
CA GLN A 425 55.78 -4.83 -6.83
C GLN A 425 54.97 -3.66 -7.38
N PRO A 426 55.34 -2.42 -7.06
CA PRO A 426 54.69 -1.25 -7.63
C PRO A 426 54.76 -1.28 -9.15
N GLU A 427 53.60 -1.21 -9.77
CA GLU A 427 53.47 -1.15 -11.22
C GLU A 427 53.18 0.29 -11.66
N ALA A 428 53.80 0.72 -12.75
CA ALA A 428 53.55 2.03 -13.32
C ALA A 428 52.15 2.05 -13.94
N ILE A 429 51.39 3.12 -13.69
CA ILE A 429 50.08 3.30 -14.32
C ILE A 429 50.28 3.43 -15.84
N GLY A 430 49.58 2.59 -16.60
CA GLY A 430 49.66 2.59 -18.07
C GLY A 430 49.20 3.93 -18.67
N PRO A 431 49.74 4.32 -19.85
CA PRO A 431 49.45 5.61 -20.47
C PRO A 431 47.97 5.78 -20.88
N ASP A 432 47.24 4.68 -21.06
CA ASP A 432 45.84 4.67 -21.49
C ASP A 432 44.83 4.79 -20.32
N VAL A 433 45.32 4.88 -19.08
CA VAL A 433 44.47 4.98 -17.88
C VAL A 433 44.04 6.43 -17.66
N THR A 434 42.74 6.72 -17.77
CA THR A 434 42.19 8.06 -17.58
C THR A 434 42.04 8.47 -16.12
N THR A 435 41.76 7.53 -15.22
CA THR A 435 41.52 7.79 -13.79
C THR A 435 41.83 6.56 -12.97
N VAL A 436 42.48 6.77 -11.82
CA VAL A 436 42.73 5.73 -10.82
C VAL A 436 42.08 6.15 -9.51
N LEU A 437 41.21 5.28 -8.97
CA LEU A 437 40.68 5.39 -7.62
C LEU A 437 41.32 4.31 -6.75
N PHE A 438 42.15 4.73 -5.79
CA PHE A 438 42.74 3.82 -4.83
C PHE A 438 41.91 3.79 -3.54
N VAL A 439 41.48 2.59 -3.13
CA VAL A 439 40.71 2.37 -1.90
C VAL A 439 41.53 1.52 -0.95
N ASP A 440 41.86 2.07 0.22
CA ASP A 440 42.58 1.34 1.26
C ASP A 440 41.63 0.38 1.98
N GLY A 441 42.00 -0.91 2.05
CA GLY A 441 41.23 -1.91 2.79
C GLY A 441 39.91 -2.35 2.13
N LEU A 442 39.77 -2.24 0.81
CA LEU A 442 38.63 -2.82 0.11
C LEU A 442 38.69 -4.35 0.15
N ARG A 443 37.76 -4.97 0.88
CA ARG A 443 37.67 -6.44 0.99
C ARG A 443 37.17 -7.04 -0.33
N MET A 444 37.61 -8.26 -0.64
CA MET A 444 37.34 -8.91 -1.93
C MET A 444 35.85 -9.10 -2.20
N ASP A 445 35.06 -9.47 -1.21
CA ASP A 445 33.59 -9.58 -1.31
C ASP A 445 32.93 -8.24 -1.68
N VAL A 446 33.38 -7.13 -1.10
CA VAL A 446 32.88 -5.78 -1.42
C VAL A 446 33.31 -5.38 -2.84
N GLY A 447 34.53 -5.73 -3.25
CA GLY A 447 35.00 -5.55 -4.62
C GLY A 447 34.14 -6.33 -5.64
N GLN A 448 33.80 -7.58 -5.33
CA GLN A 448 32.92 -8.43 -6.14
C GLN A 448 31.50 -7.85 -6.22
N GLN A 449 30.95 -7.34 -5.11
CA GLN A 449 29.64 -6.64 -5.11
C GLN A 449 29.67 -5.40 -6.00
N LEU A 450 30.75 -4.60 -5.95
CA LEU A 450 30.91 -3.44 -6.83
C LEU A 450 30.92 -3.85 -8.31
N VAL A 451 31.66 -4.91 -8.66
CA VAL A 451 31.69 -5.46 -10.04
C VAL A 451 30.28 -5.88 -10.49
N GLN A 452 29.52 -6.54 -9.62
CA GLN A 452 28.14 -6.95 -9.92
C GLN A 452 27.21 -5.74 -10.13
N MET A 453 27.33 -4.70 -9.29
CA MET A 453 26.57 -3.45 -9.43
C MET A 453 26.87 -2.75 -10.76
N LEU A 454 28.14 -2.59 -11.11
CA LEU A 454 28.55 -1.95 -12.37
C LEU A 454 28.07 -2.72 -13.60
N ARG A 455 28.09 -4.06 -13.56
CA ARG A 455 27.53 -4.90 -14.64
C ARG A 455 26.03 -4.69 -14.81
N LYS A 456 25.29 -4.58 -13.71
CA LYS A 456 23.84 -4.34 -13.72
C LYS A 456 23.51 -2.98 -14.37
N ASP A 457 24.40 -2.01 -14.23
CA ASP A 457 24.29 -0.69 -14.86
C ASP A 457 24.77 -0.66 -16.32
N GLY A 458 25.11 -1.82 -16.90
CA GLY A 458 25.49 -1.96 -18.31
C GLY A 458 26.96 -1.71 -18.62
N LEU A 459 27.81 -1.55 -17.59
CA LEU A 459 29.26 -1.41 -17.76
C LEU A 459 29.92 -2.78 -17.94
N LYS A 460 31.16 -2.79 -18.44
CA LYS A 460 31.98 -4.00 -18.64
C LYS A 460 33.19 -4.01 -17.70
N PRO A 461 33.00 -4.21 -16.39
CA PRO A 461 34.11 -4.28 -15.44
C PRO A 461 34.87 -5.60 -15.58
N GLU A 462 36.19 -5.49 -15.56
CA GLU A 462 37.14 -6.57 -15.38
C GLU A 462 37.63 -6.57 -13.93
N LEU A 463 37.78 -7.76 -13.36
CA LEU A 463 38.29 -7.94 -12.00
C LEU A 463 39.54 -8.81 -12.08
N ASP A 464 40.61 -8.33 -11.49
CA ASP A 464 41.87 -9.05 -11.35
C ASP A 464 42.40 -8.88 -9.93
N TRP A 465 43.38 -9.69 -9.55
CA TRP A 465 43.97 -9.69 -8.22
C TRP A 465 45.48 -9.79 -8.26
N ILE A 466 46.13 -9.18 -7.27
CA ILE A 466 47.56 -9.32 -7.01
C ILE A 466 47.78 -9.49 -5.51
N TRP A 467 48.84 -10.20 -5.15
CA TRP A 467 49.22 -10.34 -3.74
C TRP A 467 49.72 -9.01 -3.16
N SER A 468 49.12 -8.52 -2.08
CA SER A 468 49.70 -7.42 -1.29
C SER A 468 50.94 -7.87 -0.51
N GLY A 469 51.53 -6.99 0.31
CA GLY A 469 52.56 -7.41 1.28
C GLY A 469 52.03 -8.29 2.41
N PHE A 470 52.95 -8.86 3.20
CA PHE A 470 52.66 -9.62 4.42
C PHE A 470 53.62 -9.22 5.56
N PRO A 471 53.15 -9.02 6.81
CA PRO A 471 51.74 -9.04 7.25
C PRO A 471 50.92 -7.92 6.61
N THR A 472 49.59 -8.10 6.57
CA THR A 472 48.63 -7.20 5.91
C THR A 472 48.39 -5.91 6.69
N VAL A 473 49.47 -5.21 7.05
CA VAL A 473 49.45 -3.90 7.70
C VAL A 473 49.79 -2.82 6.68
N THR A 474 49.20 -1.65 6.88
CA THR A 474 49.30 -0.49 5.99
C THR A 474 50.74 -0.13 5.64
N ALA A 475 51.64 -0.12 6.62
CA ALA A 475 53.04 0.22 6.43
C ALA A 475 53.78 -0.75 5.50
N THR A 476 53.46 -2.04 5.54
CA THR A 476 54.08 -3.07 4.70
C THR A 476 53.45 -3.12 3.31
N CYS A 477 52.13 -2.98 3.23
CA CYS A 477 51.39 -3.26 2.00
C CYS A 477 51.27 -2.06 1.08
N LYS A 478 50.97 -0.86 1.59
CA LYS A 478 50.73 0.32 0.75
C LYS A 478 51.88 0.60 -0.23
N PRO A 479 53.16 0.54 0.17
CA PRO A 479 54.25 0.78 -0.76
C PRO A 479 54.36 -0.21 -1.91
N LEU A 480 53.67 -1.36 -1.84
CA LEU A 480 53.71 -2.40 -2.88
C LEU A 480 52.54 -2.29 -3.88
N VAL A 481 51.42 -1.67 -3.48
CA VAL A 481 50.17 -1.70 -4.25
C VAL A 481 49.60 -0.33 -4.62
N THR A 482 50.12 0.76 -4.04
CA THR A 482 49.59 2.11 -4.33
C THR A 482 50.14 2.66 -5.65
N PRO A 483 49.30 3.31 -6.48
CA PRO A 483 49.73 3.95 -7.73
C PRO A 483 50.74 5.08 -7.52
N VAL A 484 50.88 5.57 -6.28
CA VAL A 484 51.78 6.67 -5.91
C VAL A 484 52.92 6.19 -5.02
N ALA A 485 53.38 4.94 -5.19
CA ALA A 485 54.40 4.35 -4.33
C ALA A 485 55.70 5.18 -4.29
N GLU A 486 56.05 5.84 -5.40
CA GLU A 486 57.26 6.64 -5.57
C GLU A 486 57.33 7.88 -4.68
N VAL A 487 56.18 8.43 -4.26
CA VAL A 487 56.14 9.63 -3.40
C VAL A 487 56.08 9.29 -1.91
N LEU A 488 55.96 8.00 -1.55
CA LEU A 488 55.96 7.57 -0.16
C LEU A 488 57.35 7.70 0.47
N LYS A 489 57.38 8.23 1.70
CA LYS A 489 58.60 8.36 2.51
C LYS A 489 58.40 7.65 3.84
N GLY A 490 59.39 6.86 4.26
CA GLY A 490 59.35 6.14 5.53
C GLY A 490 60.61 5.29 5.75
N PRO A 491 60.82 4.78 6.97
CA PRO A 491 61.90 3.83 7.24
C PRO A 491 61.74 2.59 6.36
N ALA A 492 62.85 2.07 5.83
CA ALA A 492 62.82 0.88 5.00
C ALA A 492 62.18 -0.28 5.80
N CYS A 493 61.05 -0.80 5.35
CA CYS A 493 60.44 -2.00 5.95
C CYS A 493 61.47 -3.14 5.93
N ALA A 494 61.79 -3.69 7.11
CA ALA A 494 62.78 -4.75 7.31
C ALA A 494 62.43 -6.07 6.58
N PHE A 495 61.22 -6.19 6.02
CA PHE A 495 60.78 -7.28 5.16
C PHE A 495 60.89 -6.90 3.67
N ARG A 496 62.09 -6.55 3.21
CA ARG A 496 62.44 -6.88 1.83
C ARG A 496 62.81 -8.35 1.84
N ALA A 497 61.88 -9.22 1.43
CA ALA A 497 62.25 -10.58 1.05
C ALA A 497 63.46 -10.46 0.10
N SER A 498 64.55 -11.08 0.56
CA SER A 498 65.88 -11.05 0.00
C SER A 498 65.93 -10.83 -1.52
N ARG A 499 66.42 -9.66 -1.93
CA ARG A 499 67.30 -9.59 -3.10
C ARG A 499 68.59 -10.33 -2.74
N THR A 500 68.55 -11.66 -2.71
CA THR A 500 69.74 -12.47 -2.92
C THR A 500 69.70 -12.91 -4.36
N ALA A 501 70.50 -12.25 -5.18
CA ALA A 501 71.17 -12.94 -6.26
C ALA A 501 72.03 -14.03 -5.60
N ILE A 502 71.59 -15.30 -5.69
CA ILE A 502 72.32 -16.49 -6.15
C ILE A 502 71.29 -17.43 -6.74
#